data_AF-A0A2J7PQZ2-F1
#
_entry.id   AF-A0A2J7PQZ2-F1
#
_cell.length_a   1.000
_cell.length_b   1.000
_cell.length_c   1.000
_cell.angle_alpha   90.00
_cell.angle_beta   90.00
_cell.angle_gamma   90.00
#
_symmetry.space_group_name_H-M   'P 1'
#
loop_
_entity.id
_entity.type
_entity.pdbx_description
1 polymer ?
#
loop_
_entity_poly.entity_id
_entity_poly.type
_entity_poly.pdbx_seq_one_letter_code
_entity_poly.pdbx_strand_id
1 'polypeptide(L)'
;MAKSDQHMQKVREVLMKKQHAKERAEHVRQLRQLRKVGKQAQKEAKVRQANEKRKLLEEVKKYRKGLRTDLDFLDEKKKTPKPAASQGKRKGPTDKKVHAKRQYKDQKFGFGGKKRGMKRNTKSSTSDVSEFRRPGKPKRPRTAQKHQRPGKSRRLKMKAKMKK
;
A
#
# COMPACT_ATOMS: atom_id res chain seq x y z
N MET A 1 32.90 -40.83 -38.49
CA MET A 1 31.49 -40.41 -38.24
C MET A 1 31.11 -39.33 -39.26
N ALA A 2 29.82 -39.11 -39.51
CA ALA A 2 29.33 -38.06 -40.41
C ALA A 2 29.67 -36.62 -39.97
N LYS A 3 30.10 -36.42 -38.71
CA LYS A 3 30.54 -35.13 -38.16
C LYS A 3 31.92 -35.27 -37.53
N SER A 4 32.72 -34.21 -37.60
CA SER A 4 34.04 -34.15 -36.94
C SER A 4 33.90 -33.91 -35.43
N ASP A 5 34.85 -34.39 -34.64
CA ASP A 5 34.83 -34.24 -33.18
C ASP A 5 34.92 -32.77 -32.75
N GLN A 6 35.68 -31.95 -33.48
CA GLN A 6 35.73 -30.50 -33.28
C GLN A 6 34.35 -29.86 -33.43
N HIS A 7 33.53 -30.33 -34.39
CA HIS A 7 32.16 -29.85 -34.53
C HIS A 7 31.31 -30.27 -33.32
N MET A 8 31.45 -31.50 -32.85
CA MET A 8 30.71 -31.99 -31.67
C MET A 8 31.09 -31.25 -30.38
N GLN A 9 32.35 -30.85 -30.22
CA GLN A 9 32.79 -30.00 -29.10
C GLN A 9 32.11 -28.62 -29.14
N LYS A 10 32.07 -27.97 -30.31
CA LYS A 10 31.34 -26.70 -30.49
C LYS A 10 29.85 -26.83 -30.16
N VAL A 11 29.23 -27.93 -30.57
CA VAL A 11 27.82 -28.22 -30.24
C VAL A 11 27.63 -28.36 -28.73
N ARG A 12 28.51 -29.10 -28.03
CA ARG A 12 28.47 -29.25 -26.57
C ARG A 12 28.61 -27.90 -25.87
N GLU A 13 29.56 -27.06 -26.27
CA GLU A 13 29.73 -25.73 -25.69
C GLU A 13 28.46 -24.88 -25.83
N VAL A 14 27.82 -24.90 -27.00
CA VAL A 14 26.58 -24.16 -27.24
C VAL A 14 25.43 -24.70 -26.39
N LEU A 15 25.34 -26.02 -26.21
CA LEU A 15 24.34 -26.64 -25.36
C LEU A 15 24.54 -26.25 -23.88
N MET A 16 25.77 -26.32 -23.37
CA MET A 16 26.10 -25.88 -22.01
C MET A 16 25.79 -24.40 -21.80
N LYS A 17 26.17 -23.53 -22.75
CA LYS A 17 25.83 -22.10 -22.71
C LYS A 17 24.32 -21.86 -22.64
N LYS A 18 23.52 -22.62 -23.40
CA LYS A 18 22.05 -22.55 -23.38
C LYS A 18 21.46 -23.02 -22.05
N GLN A 19 21.99 -24.10 -21.46
CA GLN A 19 21.55 -24.58 -20.15
C GLN A 19 21.82 -23.54 -19.06
N HIS A 20 23.05 -23.02 -18.97
CA HIS A 20 23.39 -21.97 -18.01
C HIS A 20 22.61 -20.67 -18.22
N ALA A 21 22.23 -20.33 -19.45
CA ALA A 21 21.36 -19.18 -19.71
C ALA A 21 19.94 -19.40 -19.15
N LYS A 22 19.38 -20.61 -19.30
CA LYS A 22 18.07 -20.97 -18.75
C LYS A 22 18.09 -20.98 -17.22
N GLU A 23 19.07 -21.65 -16.61
CA GLU A 23 19.25 -21.70 -15.16
C GLU A 23 19.35 -20.30 -14.54
N ARG A 24 20.16 -19.41 -15.14
CA ARG A 24 20.27 -18.02 -14.69
C ARG A 24 18.94 -17.28 -14.79
N ALA A 25 18.19 -17.47 -15.87
CA ALA A 25 16.89 -16.83 -16.05
C ALA A 25 15.88 -17.30 -14.98
N GLU A 26 15.86 -18.60 -14.68
CA GLU A 26 15.01 -19.20 -13.64
C GLU A 26 15.39 -18.71 -12.24
N HIS A 27 16.68 -18.71 -11.91
CA HIS A 27 17.18 -18.20 -10.65
C HIS A 27 16.81 -16.71 -10.45
N VAL A 28 16.93 -15.88 -11.50
CA VAL A 28 16.50 -14.48 -11.44
C VAL A 28 14.99 -14.35 -11.24
N ARG A 29 14.17 -15.23 -11.84
CA ARG A 29 12.72 -15.26 -11.62
C ARG A 29 12.39 -15.61 -10.16
N GLN A 30 13.05 -16.63 -9.60
CA GLN A 30 12.90 -17.02 -8.20
C GLN A 30 13.29 -15.88 -7.25
N LEU A 31 14.46 -15.25 -7.45
CA LEU A 31 14.88 -14.09 -6.66
C LEU A 31 13.88 -12.93 -6.72
N ARG A 32 13.28 -12.66 -7.88
CA ARG A 32 12.25 -11.63 -8.02
C ARG A 32 10.97 -12.00 -7.24
N GLN A 33 10.54 -13.25 -7.30
CA GLN A 33 9.39 -13.73 -6.55
C GLN A 33 9.63 -13.65 -5.04
N LEU A 34 10.79 -14.12 -4.57
CA LEU A 34 11.21 -14.02 -3.17
C LEU A 34 11.25 -12.56 -2.70
N ARG A 35 11.80 -11.62 -3.50
CA ARG A 35 11.81 -10.19 -3.16
C ARG A 35 10.40 -9.58 -3.13
N LYS A 36 9.51 -10.00 -4.03
CA LYS A 36 8.11 -9.53 -4.09
C LYS A 36 7.35 -9.97 -2.84
N VAL A 37 7.45 -11.26 -2.48
CA VAL A 37 6.77 -11.85 -1.33
C VAL A 37 7.42 -11.42 -0.02
N GLY A 38 8.75 -11.30 0.04
CA GLY A 38 9.47 -10.94 1.26
C GLY A 38 9.03 -9.61 1.88
N LYS A 39 8.76 -8.58 1.06
CA LYS A 39 8.23 -7.30 1.56
C LYS A 39 6.80 -7.41 2.10
N GLN A 40 5.98 -8.28 1.52
CA GLN A 40 4.61 -8.54 2.01
C GLN A 40 4.67 -9.33 3.31
N ALA A 41 5.46 -10.40 3.35
CA ALA A 41 5.70 -11.22 4.54
C ALA A 41 6.22 -10.39 5.72
N GLN A 42 7.18 -9.48 5.50
CA GLN A 42 7.66 -8.58 6.56
C GLN A 42 6.57 -7.63 7.09
N LYS A 43 5.74 -7.08 6.21
CA LYS A 43 4.63 -6.21 6.63
C LYS A 43 3.57 -7.00 7.40
N GLU A 44 3.21 -8.17 6.89
CA GLU A 44 2.27 -9.08 7.54
C GLU A 44 2.78 -9.51 8.91
N ALA A 45 4.06 -9.87 9.04
CA ALA A 45 4.66 -10.21 10.33
C ALA A 45 4.54 -9.07 11.35
N LYS A 46 4.85 -7.82 10.94
CA LYS A 46 4.69 -6.64 11.82
C LYS A 46 3.24 -6.40 12.22
N VAL A 47 2.30 -6.55 11.27
CA VAL A 47 0.86 -6.39 11.55
C VAL A 47 0.36 -7.51 12.47
N ARG A 48 0.76 -8.77 12.24
CA ARG A 48 0.45 -9.91 13.10
C ARG A 48 0.95 -9.67 14.53
N GLN A 49 2.22 -9.29 14.69
CA GLN A 49 2.80 -8.99 15.99
C GLN A 49 2.08 -7.84 16.71
N ALA A 50 1.71 -6.77 15.99
CA ALA A 50 0.97 -5.67 16.58
C ALA A 50 -0.45 -6.08 16.99
N ASN A 51 -1.11 -6.92 16.20
CA ASN A 51 -2.44 -7.44 16.50
C ASN A 51 -2.41 -8.41 17.69
N GLU A 52 -1.42 -9.31 17.76
CA GLU A 52 -1.20 -10.20 18.89
C GLU A 52 -0.98 -9.41 20.19
N LYS A 53 -0.11 -8.39 20.16
CA LYS A 53 0.10 -7.49 21.31
C LYS A 53 -1.18 -6.78 21.72
N ARG A 54 -1.97 -6.29 20.75
CA ARG A 54 -3.26 -5.63 21.05
C ARG A 54 -4.26 -6.59 21.67
N LYS A 55 -4.41 -7.80 21.12
CA LYS A 55 -5.29 -8.85 21.67
C LYS A 55 -4.90 -9.21 23.10
N LEU A 56 -3.61 -9.46 23.34
CA LEU A 56 -3.10 -9.77 24.67
C LEU A 56 -3.37 -8.62 25.65
N LEU A 57 -3.13 -7.36 25.26
CA LEU A 57 -3.43 -6.21 26.10
C LEU A 57 -4.92 -6.05 26.39
N GLU A 58 -5.79 -6.36 25.43
CA GLU A 58 -7.24 -6.35 25.64
C GLU A 58 -7.68 -7.44 26.61
N GLU A 59 -7.11 -8.64 26.52
CA GLU A 59 -7.41 -9.75 27.43
C GLU A 59 -6.89 -9.49 28.84
N VAL A 60 -5.67 -8.99 28.97
CA VAL A 60 -5.12 -8.53 30.26
C VAL A 60 -6.00 -7.44 30.88
N LYS A 61 -6.51 -6.49 30.08
CA LYS A 61 -7.45 -5.46 30.55
C LYS A 61 -8.78 -6.06 31.00
N LYS A 62 -9.31 -7.08 30.32
CA LYS A 62 -10.54 -7.77 30.73
C LYS A 62 -10.33 -8.53 32.05
N TYR A 63 -9.21 -9.22 32.19
CA TYR A 63 -8.83 -9.92 33.41
C TYR A 63 -8.70 -8.96 34.60
N ARG A 64 -7.96 -7.86 34.43
CA ARG A 64 -7.81 -6.82 35.46
C ARG A 64 -9.15 -6.19 35.88
N LYS A 65 -10.13 -6.15 34.98
CA LYS A 65 -11.49 -5.64 35.25
C LYS A 65 -12.44 -6.70 35.83
N GLY A 66 -12.00 -7.94 36.03
CA GLY A 66 -12.84 -9.03 36.53
C GLY A 66 -13.88 -9.54 35.51
N LEU A 67 -13.80 -9.12 34.25
CA LEU A 67 -14.71 -9.57 33.18
C LEU A 67 -14.35 -10.98 32.67
N ARG A 68 -13.14 -11.44 32.95
CA ARG A 68 -12.63 -12.77 32.59
C ARG A 68 -11.79 -13.27 33.77
N THR A 69 -12.03 -14.48 34.24
CA THR A 69 -11.35 -15.12 35.38
C THR A 69 -10.17 -15.99 34.95
N ASP A 70 -10.16 -16.41 33.68
CA ASP A 70 -9.26 -17.48 33.22
C ASP A 70 -8.03 -16.91 32.50
N LEU A 71 -6.86 -17.51 32.78
CA LEU A 71 -5.55 -17.14 32.22
C LEU A 71 -5.22 -17.84 30.89
N ASP A 72 -6.21 -18.44 30.23
CA ASP A 72 -6.06 -19.31 29.07
C ASP A 72 -5.40 -18.64 27.84
N PHE A 73 -5.37 -17.30 27.81
CA PHE A 73 -4.73 -16.51 26.75
C PHE A 73 -3.19 -16.50 26.82
N LEU A 74 -2.59 -16.93 27.94
CA LEU A 74 -1.14 -17.08 28.07
C LEU A 74 -0.62 -18.41 27.50
N ASP A 75 -1.49 -19.43 27.42
CA ASP A 75 -1.13 -20.80 27.04
C ASP A 75 -1.37 -21.15 25.56
N GLU A 76 -1.67 -20.16 24.71
CA GLU A 76 -1.92 -20.37 23.27
C GLU A 76 -0.75 -21.07 22.52
N LYS A 77 0.45 -21.13 23.11
CA LYS A 77 1.57 -21.91 22.55
C LYS A 77 1.40 -23.44 22.64
N LYS A 78 0.44 -23.97 23.42
CA LYS A 78 0.26 -25.43 23.63
C LYS A 78 -1.00 -26.04 23.00
N LYS A 79 -1.88 -25.26 22.38
CA LYS A 79 -3.14 -25.80 21.83
C LYS A 79 -3.00 -26.11 20.34
N THR A 80 -2.95 -27.41 20.05
CA THR A 80 -3.21 -27.98 18.71
C THR A 80 -4.57 -27.49 18.18
N PRO A 81 -4.74 -27.32 16.85
CA PRO A 81 -5.92 -26.66 16.32
C PRO A 81 -7.13 -27.61 16.40
N LYS A 82 -8.16 -27.23 17.16
CA LYS A 82 -9.51 -27.75 16.97
C LYS A 82 -10.24 -26.90 15.91
N PRO A 83 -11.10 -27.50 15.06
CA PRO A 83 -11.77 -26.77 13.99
C PRO A 83 -12.92 -25.96 14.58
N ALA A 84 -12.88 -24.64 14.42
CA ALA A 84 -13.97 -23.76 14.83
C ALA A 84 -14.48 -22.95 13.63
N ALA A 85 -15.65 -23.39 13.19
CA ALA A 85 -16.80 -22.64 12.67
C ALA A 85 -16.64 -21.15 12.32
N SER A 86 -17.17 -20.83 11.15
CA SER A 86 -17.45 -19.51 10.60
C SER A 86 -17.91 -18.47 11.63
N GLN A 87 -17.25 -17.31 11.68
CA GLN A 87 -17.86 -16.10 12.20
C GLN A 87 -17.51 -14.85 11.40
N GLY A 88 -18.54 -14.30 10.76
CA GLY A 88 -18.93 -12.91 11.00
C GLY A 88 -18.08 -11.81 10.38
N LYS A 89 -18.43 -11.43 9.16
CA LYS A 89 -18.11 -10.11 8.59
C LYS A 89 -18.53 -9.00 9.57
N ARG A 90 -17.57 -8.35 10.22
CA ARG A 90 -17.79 -7.05 10.88
C ARG A 90 -16.96 -5.99 10.18
N LYS A 91 -17.57 -5.38 9.15
CA LYS A 91 -17.10 -4.10 8.57
C LYS A 91 -17.48 -2.99 9.55
N GLY A 92 -16.52 -2.57 10.38
CA GLY A 92 -16.64 -1.30 11.10
C GLY A 92 -16.63 -0.10 10.12
N PRO A 93 -17.17 1.07 10.52
CA PRO A 93 -17.24 2.25 9.68
C PRO A 93 -15.85 2.89 9.61
N THR A 94 -14.98 2.34 8.76
CA THR A 94 -13.70 2.98 8.45
C THR A 94 -13.96 4.24 7.63
N ASP A 95 -13.51 5.37 8.15
CA ASP A 95 -13.48 6.72 7.57
C ASP A 95 -13.71 6.79 6.05
N LYS A 96 -14.98 6.91 5.65
CA LYS A 96 -15.41 7.04 4.25
C LYS A 96 -14.63 8.16 3.52
N LYS A 97 -14.20 9.20 4.23
CA LYS A 97 -13.38 10.31 3.70
C LYS A 97 -11.94 9.92 3.34
N VAL A 98 -11.29 9.06 4.11
CA VAL A 98 -9.94 8.58 3.81
C VAL A 98 -9.98 7.59 2.65
N HIS A 99 -11.02 6.75 2.62
CA HIS A 99 -11.28 5.83 1.51
C HIS A 99 -11.56 6.57 0.20
N ALA A 100 -12.33 7.67 0.23
CA ALA A 100 -12.61 8.49 -0.94
C ALA A 100 -11.36 9.18 -1.51
N LYS A 101 -10.49 9.74 -0.66
CA LYS A 101 -9.22 10.34 -1.12
C LYS A 101 -8.28 9.31 -1.74
N ARG A 102 -8.27 8.08 -1.20
CA ARG A 102 -7.50 6.96 -1.75
C ARG A 102 -8.11 6.49 -3.06
N GLN A 103 -9.42 6.27 -3.14
CA GLN A 103 -10.13 5.91 -4.37
C GLN A 103 -9.94 6.95 -5.50
N TYR A 104 -10.00 8.25 -5.20
CA TYR A 104 -9.72 9.30 -6.19
C TYR A 104 -8.27 9.24 -6.70
N LYS A 105 -7.30 9.02 -5.81
CA LYS A 105 -5.89 8.87 -6.20
C LYS A 105 -5.66 7.58 -6.99
N ASP A 106 -6.31 6.49 -6.62
CA ASP A 106 -6.22 5.21 -7.32
C ASP A 106 -6.87 5.30 -8.70
N GLN A 107 -8.01 5.97 -8.83
CA GLN A 107 -8.65 6.26 -10.13
C GLN A 107 -7.80 7.21 -10.99
N LYS A 108 -7.12 8.19 -10.39
CA LYS A 108 -6.33 9.21 -11.10
C LYS A 108 -4.95 8.71 -11.50
N PHE A 109 -4.32 7.89 -10.67
CA PHE A 109 -2.91 7.52 -10.78
C PHE A 109 -2.64 6.01 -10.85
N GLY A 110 -3.61 5.15 -10.54
CA GLY A 110 -3.52 3.69 -10.64
C GLY A 110 -2.36 3.06 -9.85
N PHE A 111 -2.18 1.75 -10.01
CA PHE A 111 -1.02 1.04 -9.47
C PHE A 111 0.08 1.00 -10.55
N GLY A 112 0.84 2.10 -10.69
CA GLY A 112 1.95 2.18 -11.66
C GLY A 112 2.15 3.51 -12.39
N GLY A 113 1.34 4.54 -12.12
CA GLY A 113 1.53 5.88 -12.69
C GLY A 113 0.58 6.23 -13.86
N LYS A 114 0.55 7.52 -14.21
CA LYS A 114 -0.44 8.19 -15.08
C LYS A 114 -0.56 7.59 -16.50
N LYS A 115 -1.75 7.03 -16.77
CA LYS A 115 -2.62 7.16 -17.95
C LYS A 115 -2.04 7.81 -19.22
N ARG A 116 -1.53 6.99 -20.15
CA ARG A 116 -1.45 7.37 -21.56
C ARG A 116 -2.88 7.51 -22.11
N GLY A 117 -3.26 8.68 -22.63
CA GLY A 117 -4.53 8.87 -23.33
C GLY A 117 -5.66 9.60 -22.58
N MET A 118 -5.58 9.84 -21.28
CA MET A 118 -6.65 10.56 -20.55
C MET A 118 -6.74 12.07 -20.90
N LYS A 119 -5.76 12.59 -21.64
CA LYS A 119 -5.78 13.94 -22.21
C LYS A 119 -6.05 13.94 -23.72
N ARG A 120 -6.42 12.79 -24.32
CA ARG A 120 -6.76 12.74 -25.75
C ARG A 120 -8.24 13.09 -25.90
N ASN A 121 -8.53 14.01 -26.81
CA ASN A 121 -9.90 14.31 -27.20
C ASN A 121 -10.49 13.10 -27.93
N THR A 122 -11.67 12.64 -27.49
CA THR A 122 -12.48 11.65 -28.19
C THR A 122 -13.46 12.36 -29.12
N LYS A 123 -13.98 11.68 -30.14
CA LYS A 123 -15.01 12.23 -31.04
C LYS A 123 -16.24 12.74 -30.28
N SER A 124 -16.53 12.16 -29.11
CA SER A 124 -17.59 12.64 -28.20
C SER A 124 -17.21 13.90 -27.42
N SER A 125 -15.94 14.11 -27.07
CA SER A 125 -15.50 15.26 -26.29
C SER A 125 -15.22 16.51 -27.13
N THR A 126 -15.14 16.39 -28.46
CA THR A 126 -14.95 17.56 -29.35
C THR A 126 -16.24 18.30 -29.66
N SER A 127 -17.39 17.66 -29.52
CA SER A 127 -18.72 18.24 -29.80
C SER A 127 -19.52 18.58 -28.55
N ASP A 128 -19.03 18.22 -27.37
CA ASP A 128 -19.70 18.49 -26.10
C ASP A 128 -19.41 19.91 -25.60
N VAL A 129 -20.32 20.83 -25.94
CA VAL A 129 -20.34 22.22 -25.45
C VAL A 129 -21.27 22.40 -24.23
N SER A 130 -21.81 21.32 -23.66
CA SER A 130 -22.77 21.42 -22.55
C SER A 130 -22.14 21.94 -21.25
N GLU A 131 -20.84 21.71 -21.05
CA GLU A 131 -20.06 22.26 -19.92
C GLU A 131 -19.64 23.73 -20.14
N PHE A 132 -19.78 24.27 -21.36
CA PHE A 132 -19.42 25.65 -21.66
C PHE A 132 -20.42 26.63 -21.05
N ARG A 133 -20.18 27.01 -19.80
CA ARG A 133 -20.87 28.13 -19.15
C ARG A 133 -20.13 29.42 -19.51
N ARG A 134 -20.84 30.37 -20.13
CA ARG A 134 -20.34 31.75 -20.28
C ARG A 134 -19.89 32.25 -18.90
N PRO A 135 -18.68 32.80 -18.75
CA PRO A 135 -18.25 33.31 -17.46
C PRO A 135 -19.21 34.41 -17.03
N GLY A 136 -19.96 34.16 -15.96
CA GLY A 136 -20.79 35.19 -15.32
C GLY A 136 -19.89 36.32 -14.82
N LYS A 137 -20.43 37.55 -14.79
CA LYS A 137 -19.73 38.76 -14.30
C LYS A 137 -18.95 38.43 -13.01
N PRO A 138 -17.66 38.78 -12.93
CA PRO A 138 -16.82 38.38 -11.80
C PRO A 138 -17.38 38.99 -10.51
N LYS A 139 -17.93 38.14 -9.64
CA LYS A 139 -18.14 38.52 -8.23
C LYS A 139 -16.75 38.68 -7.61
N ARG A 140 -16.48 39.89 -7.10
CA ARG A 140 -15.20 40.25 -6.45
C ARG A 140 -14.78 39.12 -5.50
N PRO A 141 -13.58 38.53 -5.67
CA PRO A 141 -13.14 37.47 -4.78
C PRO A 141 -12.99 38.04 -3.37
N ARG A 142 -13.68 37.44 -2.38
CA ARG A 142 -13.25 37.60 -0.97
C ARG A 142 -11.85 37.02 -0.93
N THR A 143 -10.88 37.91 -0.74
CA THR A 143 -9.45 37.63 -0.74
C THR A 143 -9.16 36.44 0.17
N ALA A 144 -8.87 35.29 -0.44
CA ALA A 144 -8.26 34.16 0.24
C ALA A 144 -6.92 34.67 0.77
N GLN A 145 -6.81 34.82 2.09
CA GLN A 145 -5.58 35.22 2.76
C GLN A 145 -4.49 34.22 2.37
N LYS A 146 -3.60 34.65 1.48
CA LYS A 146 -2.29 34.03 1.25
C LYS A 146 -1.65 33.87 2.63
N HIS A 147 -1.17 32.68 2.98
CA HIS A 147 -0.55 32.42 4.29
C HIS A 147 0.70 33.29 4.49
N GLN A 148 0.51 34.54 4.89
CA GLN A 148 1.55 35.47 5.26
C GLN A 148 1.96 35.15 6.69
N ARG A 149 3.27 34.93 6.88
CA ARG A 149 3.83 34.69 8.22
C ARG A 149 3.46 35.88 9.11
N PRO A 150 2.99 35.65 10.34
CA PRO A 150 2.64 36.74 11.25
C PRO A 150 3.85 37.65 11.48
N GLY A 151 3.60 38.95 11.60
CA GLY A 151 4.62 39.98 11.77
C GLY A 151 5.51 39.75 13.00
N LYS A 152 6.70 40.37 13.01
CA LYS A 152 7.78 40.11 14.00
C LYS A 152 7.32 40.29 15.45
N SER A 153 6.54 41.33 15.75
CA SER A 153 5.95 41.58 17.07
C SER A 153 4.99 40.47 17.52
N ARG A 154 4.13 39.98 16.60
CA ARG A 154 3.15 38.92 16.87
C ARG A 154 3.84 37.56 17.11
N ARG A 155 4.97 37.30 16.44
CA ARG A 155 5.79 36.10 16.70
C ARG A 155 6.45 36.12 18.07
N LEU A 156 6.97 37.28 18.51
CA LEU A 156 7.57 37.41 19.84
C LEU A 156 6.54 37.15 20.94
N LYS A 157 5.31 37.69 20.80
CA LYS A 157 4.21 37.43 21.74
C LYS A 157 3.81 35.95 21.79
N MET A 158 3.76 35.25 20.65
CA MET A 158 3.48 33.81 20.63
C MET A 158 4.59 33.00 21.28
N LYS A 159 5.86 33.35 21.05
CA LYS A 159 7.01 32.70 21.68
C LYS A 159 7.02 32.89 23.21
N ALA A 160 6.64 34.08 23.69
CA ALA A 160 6.51 34.34 25.12
C ALA A 160 5.35 33.55 25.75
N LYS A 161 4.22 33.37 25.03
CA LYS A 161 3.10 32.54 25.48
C LYS A 161 3.42 31.05 25.58
N MET A 162 4.35 30.53 24.77
CA MET A 162 4.78 29.12 24.83
C MET A 162 5.84 28.83 25.90
N LYS A 163 6.32 29.85 26.61
CA LYS A 163 7.30 29.74 27.70
C LYS A 163 6.67 29.83 29.10
N LYS A 164 5.34 29.95 29.20
CA LYS A 164 4.57 29.65 30.40
C LYS A 164 4.00 28.25 30.27
#